data_AF-A0A2H9SP66-F1
#
_entry.id   AF-A0A2H9SP66-F1
#
_cell.length_a   1.000
_cell.length_b   1.000
_cell.length_c   1.000
_cell.angle_alpha   90.00
_cell.angle_beta   90.00
_cell.angle_gamma   90.00
#
_symmetry.space_group_name_H-M   'P 1'
#
loop_
_entity.id
_entity.type
_entity.pdbx_description
1 polymer ?
#
loop_
_entity_poly.entity_id
_entity_poly.type
_entity_poly.pdbx_seq_one_letter_code
_entity_poly.pdbx_strand_id
1 'polypeptide(L)' 'METNLKHPSLNTHKFDQIESPFGGDVFESYAQNKTPGAYRIFWSYGPNKAETTILAITSHP' A
#
# COMPACT_ATOMS: atom_id res chain seq x y z
N MET A 1 -14.22 -15.88 4.16
CA MET A 1 -13.94 -15.07 2.96
C MET A 1 -15.25 -14.48 2.51
N GLU A 2 -15.34 -13.15 2.44
CA GLU A 2 -16.60 -12.46 2.13
C GLU A 2 -16.69 -12.22 0.62
N THR A 3 -17.83 -12.59 0.02
CA THR A 3 -17.96 -12.75 -1.43
C THR A 3 -18.49 -11.53 -2.17
N ASN A 4 -18.93 -10.48 -1.46
CA ASN A 4 -19.51 -9.28 -2.09
C ASN A 4 -19.25 -8.00 -1.27
N LEU A 5 -18.01 -7.50 -1.31
CA LEU A 5 -17.65 -6.21 -0.75
C LEU A 5 -18.11 -5.09 -1.68
N LYS A 6 -19.11 -4.30 -1.26
CA LYS A 6 -19.54 -3.07 -1.97
C LYS A 6 -18.40 -2.05 -2.13
N HIS A 7 -17.33 -2.23 -1.35
CA HIS A 7 -16.08 -1.47 -1.40
C HIS A 7 -14.92 -2.47 -1.45
N PRO A 8 -14.41 -2.81 -2.65
CA PRO A 8 -13.25 -3.68 -2.74
C PRO A 8 -12.07 -3.07 -1.96
N SER A 9 -11.30 -3.92 -1.29
CA SER A 9 -10.09 -3.46 -0.60
C SER A 9 -9.09 -2.88 -1.59
N LEU A 10 -8.09 -2.15 -1.07
CA LEU A 10 -6.99 -1.64 -1.88
C LEU A 10 -6.28 -2.81 -2.56
N ASN A 11 -6.02 -2.68 -3.86
CA ASN A 11 -5.13 -3.61 -4.55
C ASN A 11 -3.73 -3.38 -4.00
N THR A 12 -3.16 -4.40 -3.34
CA THR A 12 -1.91 -4.29 -2.60
C THR A 12 -1.01 -5.46 -2.94
N HIS A 13 0.26 -5.18 -3.19
CA HIS A 13 1.30 -6.19 -3.41
C HIS A 13 2.62 -5.75 -2.80
N LYS A 14 3.50 -6.73 -2.57
CA LYS A 14 4.86 -6.46 -2.10
C LYS A 14 5.63 -5.68 -3.16
N PHE A 15 6.40 -4.68 -2.73
CA PHE A 15 7.22 -3.83 -3.57
C PHE A 15 8.69 -4.08 -3.28
N ASP A 16 9.32 -4.94 -4.08
CA ASP A 16 10.66 -5.49 -3.82
C ASP A 16 11.83 -4.55 -4.18
N GLN A 17 11.56 -3.31 -4.62
CA GLN A 17 12.60 -2.38 -5.06
C GLN A 17 13.23 -1.58 -3.93
N ILE A 18 12.58 -1.51 -2.77
CA ILE A 18 13.06 -0.76 -1.60
C ILE A 18 12.83 -1.55 -0.32
N GLU A 19 13.67 -1.30 0.67
CA GLU A 19 13.55 -1.87 2.00
C GLU A 19 12.87 -0.89 2.95
N SER A 20 12.14 -1.43 3.93
CA SER A 20 11.54 -0.63 5.00
C SER A 20 12.63 -0.05 5.91
N PRO A 21 12.52 1.22 6.34
CA PRO A 21 13.46 1.81 7.31
C PRO A 21 13.41 1.12 8.69
N PHE A 22 12.39 0.30 8.93
CA PHE A 22 12.21 -0.48 10.17
C PHE A 22 12.59 -1.96 9.99
N GLY A 23 13.13 -2.33 8.83
CA GLY A 23 13.29 -3.72 8.41
C GLY A 23 11.99 -4.33 7.87
N GLY A 24 12.13 -5.40 7.09
CA GLY A 24 11.00 -6.12 6.49
C GLY A 24 10.50 -5.50 5.18
N ASP A 25 9.30 -5.94 4.80
CA ASP A 25 8.75 -5.73 3.46
C ASP A 25 8.03 -4.37 3.31
N VAL A 26 8.15 -3.80 2.10
CA VAL A 26 7.36 -2.64 1.67
C VAL A 26 6.23 -3.12 0.76
N PHE A 27 5.10 -2.44 0.82
CA PHE A 27 3.91 -2.73 0.03
C PHE A 27 3.49 -1.50 -0.78
N GLU A 28 3.07 -1.73 -2.01
CA GLU A 28 2.42 -0.74 -2.87
C GLU A 28 0.91 -1.01 -2.91
N SER A 29 0.13 0.00 -2.52
CA SER A 29 -1.34 -0.02 -2.59
C SER A 29 -1.88 1.03 -3.56
N TYR A 30 -2.85 0.62 -4.39
CA TYR A 30 -3.55 1.50 -5.34
C TYR A 30 -4.72 2.19 -4.64
N ALA A 31 -4.61 3.49 -4.38
CA ALA A 31 -5.67 4.27 -3.74
C ALA A 31 -6.90 4.45 -4.65
N GLN A 32 -6.66 4.46 -5.96
CA GLN A 32 -7.70 4.48 -6.99
C GLN A 32 -7.32 3.50 -8.10
N ASN A 33 -8.28 2.72 -8.57
CA ASN A 33 -8.08 1.75 -9.63
C ASN A 33 -8.77 2.24 -10.91
N LYS A 34 -8.02 2.30 -12.02
CA LYS A 34 -8.52 2.64 -13.38
C LYS A 34 -9.09 4.07 -13.55
N THR A 35 -8.53 5.07 -12.89
CA THR A 35 -8.87 6.50 -13.09
C THR A 35 -7.64 7.35 -13.39
N PRO A 36 -7.71 8.35 -14.29
CA PRO A 36 -6.64 9.35 -14.44
C PRO A 36 -6.38 10.07 -13.11
N GLY A 37 -5.11 10.22 -12.73
CA GLY A 37 -4.71 10.81 -11.44
C GLY A 37 -4.67 9.82 -10.27
N ALA A 38 -4.61 8.52 -10.54
CA ALA A 38 -4.49 7.51 -9.50
C ALA A 38 -3.27 7.76 -8.60
N TYR A 39 -3.42 7.53 -7.30
CA TYR A 39 -2.31 7.60 -6.35
C TYR A 39 -1.85 6.20 -5.94
N ARG A 40 -0.54 6.08 -5.70
CA ARG A 40 0.09 4.92 -5.07
C ARG A 40 0.50 5.29 -3.65
N ILE A 41 0.20 4.41 -2.72
CA ILE A 41 0.61 4.51 -1.33
C ILE A 41 1.64 3.42 -1.08
N PHE A 42 2.84 3.84 -0.67
CA PHE A 42 3.89 2.93 -0.21
C PHE A 42 3.88 2.90 1.31
N TRP A 43 3.84 1.71 1.89
CA TRP A 43 3.78 1.54 3.34
C TRP A 43 4.51 0.28 3.80
N SER A 44 4.89 0.25 5.07
CA SER A 44 5.46 -0.93 5.73
C SER A 44 4.93 -1.07 7.15
N TYR A 45 5.14 -2.23 7.76
CA TYR A 45 4.91 -2.37 9.20
C TYR A 45 5.94 -1.56 9.98
N GLY A 46 5.45 -0.81 10.96
CA GLY A 46 6.30 -0.05 11.87
C GLY A 46 7.01 -0.96 12.88
N PRO A 47 7.94 -0.40 13.66
CA PRO A 47 8.71 -1.16 14.64
C PRO A 47 7.84 -1.69 15.79
N ASN A 48 6.67 -1.10 16.03
CA ASN A 48 5.75 -1.55 17.08
C ASN A 48 4.66 -2.48 16.55
N LYS A 49 4.11 -3.30 17.45
CA LYS A 49 2.98 -4.18 17.13
C LYS A 49 1.77 -3.37 16.68
N ALA A 50 1.14 -3.82 15.59
CA ALA A 50 -0.05 -3.20 14.99
C ALA A 50 0.18 -1.76 14.49
N GLU A 51 1.41 -1.41 14.14
CA GLU A 51 1.77 -0.14 13.53
C GLU A 51 1.91 -0.30 12.01
N THR A 52 1.26 0.58 11.25
CA THR A 52 1.43 0.73 9.81
C THR A 52 1.98 2.11 9.53
N THR A 53 3.13 2.19 8.84
CA THR A 53 3.78 3.45 8.50
C THR A 53 3.62 3.75 7.02
N ILE A 54 3.14 4.95 6.69
CA ILE A 54 3.14 5.45 5.32
C ILE A 54 4.53 5.99 5.01
N LEU A 55 5.17 5.42 4.00
CA LEU A 55 6.49 5.83 3.53
C LEU A 55 6.39 6.94 2.48
N ALA A 56 5.43 6.81 1.55
CA ALA A 56 5.19 7.81 0.52
C ALA A 56 3.77 7.72 -0.05
N ILE A 57 3.27 8.86 -0.53
CA ILE A 57 2.07 8.95 -1.38
C ILE A 57 2.50 9.66 -2.66
N THR A 58 2.33 9.00 -3.79
CA THR A 58 2.79 9.53 -5.08
C THR A 58 1.67 9.46 -6.10
N SER A 59 1.60 10.46 -6.99
CA SER A 59 0.78 10.35 -8.20
C SER A 59 1.35 9.24 -9.09
N HIS A 60 0.48 8.39 -9.61
CA HIS A 60 0.84 7.50 -10.68
C HIS A 60 1.21 8.35 -11.92
N PRO A 61 2.28 8.01 -12.65
CA PRO A 61 2.63 8.67 -13.91
C PRO A 61 1.49 8.67 -14.94
#